data_AF-A0A944G0S8-F1
#
_entry.id   AF-A0A944G0S8-F1
#
_cell.length_a   1.000
_cell.length_b   1.000
_cell.length_c   1.000
_cell.angle_alpha   90.00
_cell.angle_beta   90.00
_cell.angle_gamma   90.00
#
_symmetry.space_group_name_H-M   'P 1'
#
loop_
_entity.id
_entity.type
_entity.pdbx_description
1 polymer ?
#
loop_
_entity_poly.entity_id
_entity_poly.type
_entity_poly.pdbx_seq_one_letter_code
_entity_poly.pdbx_strand_id
1 'polypeptide(L)'
;MIKTKAQKLIIEISTPEEIYTYDMASNREFSVEGTLGQTKIKILDNTASIMSSPCSNKTCIHQGKISKAGQWLCCAPNQVIVVIKDSGQDAEKSNEPDAISF
;
A
#
# COMPACT_ATOMS: atom_id res chain seq x y z
N MET A 1 -13.70 31.38 -3.32
CA MET A 1 -14.34 30.10 -2.97
C MET A 1 -13.35 28.99 -3.28
N ILE A 2 -12.66 28.45 -2.28
CA ILE A 2 -11.70 27.35 -2.47
C ILE A 2 -12.54 26.07 -2.59
N LYS A 3 -12.55 25.44 -3.77
CA LYS A 3 -13.16 24.12 -3.95
C LYS A 3 -12.25 23.10 -3.25
N THR A 4 -12.59 22.70 -2.03
CA THR A 4 -11.93 21.55 -1.39
C THR A 4 -12.34 20.30 -2.16
N LYS A 5 -11.48 19.83 -3.06
CA LYS A 5 -11.62 18.51 -3.70
C LYS A 5 -11.62 17.48 -2.56
N ALA A 6 -12.63 16.62 -2.49
CA ALA A 6 -12.61 15.51 -1.54
C ALA A 6 -11.42 14.61 -1.91
N GLN A 7 -10.42 14.54 -1.03
CA GLN A 7 -9.26 13.66 -1.19
C GLN A 7 -9.75 12.22 -1.05
N LYS A 8 -9.67 11.47 -2.14
CA LYS A 8 -10.06 10.05 -2.16
C LYS A 8 -8.79 9.24 -1.98
N LEU A 9 -8.73 8.46 -0.91
CA LEU A 9 -7.58 7.62 -0.61
C LEU A 9 -7.80 6.21 -1.17
N ILE A 10 -6.74 5.67 -1.77
CA ILE A 10 -6.67 4.27 -2.19
C ILE A 10 -5.53 3.59 -1.45
N ILE A 11 -5.63 2.27 -1.33
CA ILE A 11 -4.54 1.42 -0.91
C ILE A 11 -4.05 0.63 -2.11
N GLU A 12 -2.73 0.64 -2.32
CA GLU A 12 -2.04 -0.18 -3.30
C GLU A 12 -1.25 -1.25 -2.55
N ILE A 13 -1.40 -2.50 -2.98
CA ILE A 13 -0.69 -3.64 -2.41
C ILE A 13 0.10 -4.28 -3.54
N SER A 14 1.42 -4.28 -3.43
CA SER A 14 2.31 -4.91 -4.40
C SER A 14 2.84 -6.23 -3.86
N THR A 15 2.72 -7.28 -4.66
CA THR A 15 3.38 -8.57 -4.48
C THR A 15 4.32 -8.82 -5.69
N PRO A 16 5.08 -9.93 -5.72
CA PRO A 16 5.91 -10.25 -6.87
C PRO A 16 5.12 -10.51 -8.16
N GLU A 17 3.88 -11.00 -8.04
CA GLU A 17 3.07 -11.44 -9.18
C GLU A 17 1.97 -10.44 -9.55
N GLU A 18 1.45 -9.68 -8.59
CA GLU A 18 0.24 -8.88 -8.78
C GLU A 18 0.28 -7.57 -7.98
N ILE A 19 -0.47 -6.58 -8.48
CA ILE A 19 -0.76 -5.34 -7.76
C ILE A 19 -2.26 -5.25 -7.55
N TYR A 20 -2.67 -5.08 -6.29
CA TYR A 20 -4.05 -4.88 -5.90
C TYR A 20 -4.30 -3.41 -5.55
N THR A 21 -5.48 -2.90 -5.91
CA THR A 21 -5.89 -1.55 -5.52
C THR A 21 -7.30 -1.56 -4.97
N TYR A 22 -7.49 -0.96 -3.79
CA TYR A 22 -8.79 -0.86 -3.15
C TYR A 22 -9.06 0.54 -2.61
N ASP A 23 -10.35 0.87 -2.52
CA ASP A 23 -10.80 2.11 -1.89
C ASP A 23 -10.65 2.00 -0.37
N MET A 24 -9.98 2.99 0.25
CA MET A 24 -9.80 3.02 1.71
C MET A 24 -11.11 3.25 2.47
N ALA A 25 -12.13 3.82 1.82
CA ALA A 25 -13.45 4.00 2.42
C ALA A 25 -14.26 2.69 2.50
N SER A 26 -13.83 1.64 1.81
CA SER A 26 -14.52 0.34 1.80
C SER A 26 -13.88 -0.63 2.78
N ASN A 27 -14.58 -0.90 3.88
CA ASN A 27 -14.14 -1.89 4.86
C ASN A 27 -14.04 -3.28 4.23
N ARG A 28 -12.90 -3.96 4.40
CA ARG A 28 -12.65 -5.30 3.86
C ARG A 28 -11.50 -6.00 4.55
N GLU A 29 -11.53 -7.33 4.50
CA GLU A 29 -10.41 -8.19 4.84
C GLU A 29 -10.12 -9.08 3.64
N PHE A 30 -8.85 -9.26 3.31
CA PHE A 30 -8.42 -10.09 2.19
C PHE A 30 -6.99 -10.60 2.41
N SER A 31 -6.62 -11.57 1.60
CA SER A 31 -5.30 -12.19 1.60
C SER A 31 -4.62 -11.95 0.27
N VAL A 32 -3.31 -11.74 0.31
CA VAL A 32 -2.45 -11.69 -0.88
C VAL A 32 -1.31 -12.68 -0.72
N GLU A 33 -0.86 -13.28 -1.83
CA GLU A 33 0.26 -14.22 -1.81
C GLU A 33 1.59 -13.47 -2.02
N GLY A 34 2.51 -13.69 -1.09
CA GLY A 34 3.91 -13.26 -1.19
C GLY A 34 4.83 -14.45 -1.36
N THR A 35 6.15 -14.23 -1.44
CA THR A 35 7.14 -15.29 -1.69
C THR A 35 7.22 -16.37 -0.61
N LEU A 36 6.88 -16.03 0.62
CA LEU A 36 6.82 -16.95 1.77
C LEU A 36 5.41 -17.47 2.04
N GLY A 37 4.41 -16.99 1.29
CA GLY A 37 3.00 -17.36 1.41
C GLY A 37 2.10 -16.19 1.82
N GLN A 38 0.96 -16.54 2.41
CA GLN A 38 -0.17 -15.63 2.53
C GLN A 38 0.00 -14.49 3.57
N THR A 39 -0.18 -13.24 3.14
CA THR A 39 -0.33 -12.07 4.02
C THR A 39 -1.80 -11.65 4.11
N LYS A 40 -2.33 -11.51 5.34
CA LYS A 40 -3.69 -11.02 5.59
C LYS A 40 -3.69 -9.52 5.84
N ILE A 41 -4.52 -8.80 5.10
CA ILE A 41 -4.63 -7.33 5.14
C ILE A 41 -6.07 -6.97 5.49
N LYS A 42 -6.20 -5.94 6.34
CA LYS A 42 -7.49 -5.40 6.78
C LYS A 42 -7.56 -3.92 6.49
N ILE A 43 -8.65 -3.50 5.84
CA ILE A 43 -9.09 -2.11 5.73
C ILE A 43 -10.33 -1.97 6.62
N LEU A 44 -10.25 -1.07 7.60
CA LEU A 44 -11.35 -0.79 8.51
C LEU A 44 -11.29 0.68 8.94
N ASP A 45 -12.41 1.39 8.84
CA ASP A 45 -12.56 2.78 9.28
C ASP A 45 -11.53 3.73 8.65
N ASN A 46 -11.31 3.62 7.34
CA ASN A 46 -10.28 4.37 6.60
C ASN A 46 -8.86 4.15 7.14
N THR A 47 -8.59 2.99 7.75
CA THR A 47 -7.26 2.57 8.16
C THR A 47 -6.93 1.22 7.55
N ALA A 48 -5.65 1.00 7.27
CA ALA A 48 -5.14 -0.27 6.77
C ALA A 48 -4.10 -0.86 7.73
N SER A 49 -4.10 -2.18 7.87
CA SER A 49 -3.13 -2.91 8.70
C SER A 49 -2.89 -4.32 8.18
N ILE A 50 -1.69 -4.85 8.41
CA ILE A 50 -1.38 -6.27 8.18
C ILE A 50 -1.71 -7.05 9.45
N MET A 51 -2.64 -8.00 9.32
CA MET A 51 -3.13 -8.83 10.44
C MET A 51 -2.27 -10.08 10.65
N SER A 52 -1.69 -10.61 9.56
CA SER A 52 -0.84 -11.80 9.60
C SER A 52 0.11 -11.81 8.41
N SER A 53 1.30 -12.36 8.62
CA SER A 53 2.30 -12.62 7.58
C SER A 53 3.17 -13.80 8.02
N PRO A 54 3.65 -14.67 7.10
CA PRO A 54 4.47 -15.83 7.45
C PRO A 54 5.88 -15.49 7.96
N CYS A 55 6.40 -14.28 7.70
CA CYS A 55 7.75 -13.88 8.08
C CYS A 55 8.01 -13.97 9.60
N SER A 56 9.22 -14.29 10.03
CA SER A 56 9.56 -14.38 11.47
C SER A 56 9.57 -13.02 12.17
N ASN A 57 9.94 -11.95 11.46
CA ASN A 57 10.16 -10.62 12.06
C ASN A 57 8.88 -9.95 12.56
N LYS A 58 7.74 -10.22 11.90
CA LYS A 58 6.41 -9.63 12.18
C LYS A 58 6.41 -8.09 12.29
N THR A 59 7.44 -7.38 11.83
CA THR A 59 7.55 -5.91 11.92
C THR A 59 6.39 -5.20 11.25
N CYS A 60 5.92 -5.72 10.11
CA CYS A 60 4.77 -5.21 9.37
C CYS A 60 3.45 -5.27 10.17
N ILE A 61 3.32 -6.24 11.08
CA ILE A 61 2.18 -6.37 12.00
C ILE A 61 2.34 -5.40 13.17
N HIS A 62 3.54 -5.37 13.77
CA HIS A 62 3.83 -4.51 14.92
C HIS A 62 3.77 -3.01 14.62
N GLN A 63 3.98 -2.60 13.37
CA GLN A 63 3.83 -1.21 12.93
C GLN A 63 2.38 -0.70 13.05
N GLY A 64 1.40 -1.60 13.06
CA GLY A 64 0.01 -1.26 13.32
C GLY A 64 -0.71 -0.66 12.11
N LYS A 65 -1.61 0.30 12.39
CA LYS A 65 -2.52 0.88 11.39
C LYS A 65 -1.92 2.11 10.74
N ILE A 66 -2.12 2.23 9.43
CA ILE A 66 -1.82 3.43 8.62
C ILE A 66 -3.13 4.01 8.06
N SER A 67 -3.18 5.33 7.84
CA SER A 67 -4.40 6.02 7.40
C SER A 67 -4.19 7.24 6.50
N LYS A 68 -2.95 7.71 6.33
CA LYS A 68 -2.62 8.91 5.56
C LYS A 68 -1.89 8.56 4.27
N ALA A 69 -2.10 9.36 3.23
CA ALA A 69 -1.32 9.25 1.98
C ALA A 69 0.19 9.28 2.25
N GLY A 70 0.93 8.46 1.52
CA GLY A 70 2.38 8.27 1.68
C GLY A 70 2.78 7.35 2.84
N GLN A 71 1.85 6.97 3.73
CA GLN A 71 2.14 5.92 4.71
C GLN A 71 2.15 4.55 4.06
N TRP A 72 2.99 3.67 4.59
CA TRP A 72 3.20 2.33 4.06
C TRP A 72 3.50 1.31 5.15
N LEU A 73 3.27 0.04 4.82
CA LEU A 73 3.72 -1.13 5.56
C LEU A 73 4.51 -2.02 4.60
N CYS A 74 5.57 -2.66 5.07
CA CYS A 74 6.34 -3.59 4.25
C CYS A 74 6.67 -4.86 5.02
N CYS A 75 6.32 -5.99 4.42
CA CYS A 75 6.86 -7.28 4.79
C CYS A 75 7.98 -7.65 3.81
N ALA A 76 9.17 -7.10 4.03
CA ALA A 76 10.31 -7.33 3.14
C ALA A 76 10.63 -8.82 2.90
N PRO A 77 10.62 -9.71 3.91
CA PRO A 77 10.88 -11.12 3.67
C PRO A 77 9.82 -11.81 2.80
N ASN A 78 8.55 -11.41 2.94
CA ASN A 78 7.45 -11.96 2.15
C ASN A 78 7.18 -11.17 0.85
N GLN A 79 7.99 -10.15 0.55
CA GLN A 79 7.84 -9.28 -0.63
C GLN A 79 6.43 -8.69 -0.82
N VAL A 80 5.80 -8.26 0.29
CA VAL A 80 4.51 -7.57 0.25
C VAL A 80 4.69 -6.12 0.73
N ILE A 81 4.29 -5.17 -0.12
CA ILE A 81 4.32 -3.73 0.20
C ILE A 81 2.89 -3.20 0.14
N VAL A 82 2.50 -2.41 1.13
CA VAL A 82 1.18 -1.78 1.24
C VAL A 82 1.38 -0.27 1.32
N VAL A 83 0.78 0.51 0.45
CA VAL A 83 0.93 1.98 0.40
C VAL A 83 -0.43 2.65 0.29
N ILE A 84 -0.66 3.71 1.06
CA ILE A 84 -1.83 4.57 0.87
C ILE A 84 -1.46 5.70 -0.08
N LYS A 85 -2.23 5.85 -1.17
CA LYS A 85 -2.06 6.92 -2.17
C LYS A 85 -3.30 7.81 -2.22
N ASP A 86 -3.11 9.05 -2.67
CA ASP A 86 -4.23 9.89 -3.08
C ASP A 86 -4.64 9.47 -4.50
N SER A 87 -5.94 9.29 -4.75
CA SER A 87 -6.45 8.94 -6.07
C SER A 87 -6.51 10.16 -7.02
N GLY A 88 -5.97 11.30 -6.59
CA GLY A 88 -6.03 12.60 -7.25
C GLY A 88 -4.66 13.21 -7.57
N GLN A 89 -3.68 12.36 -7.91
CA GLN A 89 -2.38 12.58 -8.59
C GLN A 89 -1.64 11.24 -8.36
N ASP A 90 -1.44 10.32 -9.32
CA ASP A 90 -0.53 10.42 -10.47
C ASP A 90 -0.87 9.36 -11.55
N ALA A 91 -1.21 9.83 -12.75
CA ALA A 91 -0.85 9.16 -13.99
C ALA A 91 -0.12 10.23 -14.81
N GLU A 92 1.10 9.91 -15.28
CA GLU A 92 2.15 10.77 -15.88
C GLU A 92 3.18 11.32 -14.87
N LYS A 93 4.49 11.08 -14.96
CA LYS A 93 5.37 10.56 -16.02
C LYS A 93 6.64 9.95 -15.41
N SER A 94 7.22 9.01 -16.14
CA SER A 94 8.62 8.61 -16.07
C SER A 94 9.54 9.85 -16.07
N ASN A 95 10.31 10.07 -15.01
CA ASN A 95 11.56 10.79 -15.19
C ASN A 95 12.56 9.80 -15.77
N GLU A 96 12.85 9.97 -17.05
CA GLU A 96 14.10 9.54 -17.69
C GLU A 96 15.28 9.86 -16.74
N PRO A 97 16.23 8.94 -16.53
CA PRO A 97 17.51 9.33 -15.97
C PRO A 97 18.22 10.19 -17.02
N ASP A 98 18.43 11.47 -16.72
CA ASP A 98 19.29 12.34 -17.52
C ASP A 98 20.69 11.70 -17.62
N ALA A 99 20.97 11.12 -18.78
CA ALA A 99 22.30 10.78 -19.20
C ALA A 99 23.05 12.09 -19.47
N ILE A 100 23.73 12.64 -18.47
CA ILE A 100 24.89 13.48 -18.74
C ILE A 100 26.11 12.56 -18.90
N SER A 101 26.30 12.17 -20.16
CA SER A 101 27.64 11.92 -20.69
C SER A 101 28.42 13.23 -20.63
N PHE A 102 29.52 13.28 -19.88
CA PHE A 102 30.78 13.95 -20.20
C PHE A 102 31.88 13.44 -19.26
#